data_AF-A0A0Q3KWD2-F1
#
_entry.id   AF-A0A0Q3KWD2-F1
#
_cell.length_a   1.000
_cell.length_b   1.000
_cell.length_c   1.000
_cell.angle_alpha   90.00
_cell.angle_beta   90.00
_cell.angle_gamma   90.00
#
_symmetry.space_group_name_H-M   'P 1'
#
loop_
_entity.id
_entity.type
_entity.pdbx_description
1 polymer ?
#
loop_
_entity_poly.entity_id
_entity_poly.type
_entity_poly.pdbx_seq_one_letter_code
_entity_poly.pdbx_strand_id
1 'polypeptide(L)'
;MEDEQSATYTVDDALLSSGFGRFQILILSYAGIGLIAEAMEMMLLSFVGPSVQLEWKLTAHQESMITSVVFVGMLIGAYSWGVVSDNYGRRKGFFFTAIMTSGAGFLSSFAPNYLSLMALRFVVGVGLGGGPVLGSWFLEFVPAPTRGTWMVIFSAFWTVGTILEASLAWAVMPKFGWRLLLALSSAPSFLLLLFYAATPESPRFLCTKGRITEAVEVLEKMARLNNVQLPAGRLVSEKNIELDEVSESATLLTDDKEKDDIKDDEGSNFGGFKSVSKLLSPKLMRATLLLWMAFFGNAFSYYGIVLLTSELSNGNRICAKQEVESVHSNNSSLYKNVFISSFAEIPGSFLSAMVVDRFGRKLSMASMLFTSCVFLFPLIFSQTDILTRISLFGARLCISASFTIVYIYAPEQILKLKQNPVRGTC
;
A
#
# COMPACT_ATOMS: atom_id res chain seq x y z
N MET A 1 10.26 -30.26 -44.47
CA MET A 1 9.39 -29.20 -43.91
C MET A 1 9.27 -29.57 -42.45
N GLU A 2 10.30 -29.22 -41.69
CA GLU A 2 10.30 -29.38 -40.24
C GLU A 2 9.42 -28.25 -39.72
N ASP A 3 8.41 -28.61 -38.94
CA ASP A 3 7.48 -27.69 -38.32
C ASP A 3 8.26 -26.63 -37.53
N GLU A 4 8.17 -25.36 -37.94
CA GLU A 4 8.45 -24.22 -37.08
C GLU A 4 7.50 -24.34 -35.89
N GLN A 5 7.93 -25.03 -34.82
CA GLN A 5 7.39 -24.82 -33.49
C GLN A 5 7.50 -23.32 -33.23
N SER A 6 6.39 -22.61 -33.43
CA SER A 6 6.32 -21.16 -33.32
C SER A 6 6.89 -20.80 -31.96
N ALA A 7 8.06 -20.15 -31.93
CA ALA A 7 8.69 -19.77 -30.68
C ALA A 7 7.63 -19.08 -29.79
N THR A 8 7.54 -19.45 -28.52
CA THR A 8 6.59 -18.86 -27.58
C THR A 8 7.35 -18.17 -26.46
N TYR A 9 6.80 -17.07 -25.94
CA TYR A 9 7.36 -16.40 -24.78
C TYR A 9 6.26 -16.00 -23.80
N THR A 10 6.63 -15.88 -22.53
CA THR A 10 5.72 -15.46 -21.46
C THR A 10 5.85 -13.95 -21.17
N VAL A 11 4.90 -13.40 -20.41
CA VAL A 11 5.01 -12.01 -19.92
C VAL A 11 6.30 -11.80 -19.12
N ASP A 12 6.75 -12.81 -18.38
CA ASP A 12 7.96 -12.71 -17.57
C ASP A 12 9.23 -12.69 -18.44
N ASP A 13 9.26 -13.43 -19.54
CA ASP A 13 10.35 -13.37 -20.52
C ASP A 13 10.40 -11.99 -21.21
N ALA A 14 9.23 -11.42 -21.51
CA ALA A 14 9.13 -10.07 -22.07
C ALA A 14 9.61 -8.99 -21.09
N LEU A 15 9.28 -9.13 -19.81
CA LEU A 15 9.75 -8.22 -18.76
C LEU A 15 11.27 -8.37 -18.51
N LEU A 16 11.78 -9.59 -18.51
CA LEU A 16 13.21 -9.87 -18.33
C LEU A 16 14.04 -9.30 -19.48
N SER A 17 13.61 -9.52 -20.72
CA SER A 17 14.28 -8.98 -21.92
C SER A 17 14.20 -7.45 -21.99
N SER A 18 13.06 -6.85 -21.62
CA SER A 18 12.87 -5.40 -21.65
C SER A 18 13.60 -4.66 -20.53
N GLY A 19 13.94 -5.35 -19.43
CA GLY A 19 14.61 -4.78 -18.26
C GLY A 19 13.83 -3.63 -17.60
N PHE A 20 14.52 -2.87 -16.74
CA PHE A 20 13.97 -1.65 -16.14
C PHE A 20 14.46 -0.42 -16.92
N GLY A 21 13.55 0.24 -17.64
CA GLY A 21 13.85 1.37 -18.51
C GLY A 21 12.93 2.56 -18.29
N ARG A 22 12.82 3.42 -19.31
CA ARG A 22 12.03 4.67 -19.26
C ARG A 22 10.55 4.41 -19.00
N PHE A 23 10.01 3.33 -19.55
CA PHE A 23 8.62 2.94 -19.31
C PHE A 23 8.39 2.66 -17.82
N GLN A 24 9.23 1.85 -17.18
CA GLN A 24 9.10 1.52 -15.77
C GLN A 24 9.31 2.74 -14.87
N ILE A 25 10.17 3.70 -15.25
CA ILE A 25 10.29 4.98 -14.53
C ILE A 25 8.99 5.78 -14.59
N LEU A 26 8.29 5.80 -15.73
CA LEU A 26 6.98 6.49 -15.84
C LEU A 26 5.92 5.81 -14.98
N ILE A 27 5.87 4.47 -15.00
CA ILE A 27 4.95 3.69 -14.14
C ILE A 27 5.29 3.90 -12.66
N LEU A 28 6.57 3.88 -12.29
CA LEU A 28 7.05 4.16 -10.93
C LEU A 28 6.65 5.58 -10.49
N SER A 29 6.79 6.56 -11.37
CA SER A 29 6.42 7.96 -11.06
C SER A 29 4.93 8.08 -10.79
N TYR A 30 4.08 7.45 -11.62
CA TYR A 30 2.63 7.43 -11.42
C TYR A 30 2.25 6.71 -10.12
N ALA A 31 2.78 5.51 -9.90
CA ALA A 31 2.53 4.75 -8.68
C ALA A 31 3.01 5.51 -7.44
N GLY A 32 4.18 6.15 -7.53
CA GLY A 32 4.79 6.93 -6.46
C GLY A 32 3.96 8.16 -6.07
N ILE A 33 3.35 8.86 -7.03
CA ILE A 33 2.37 9.93 -6.73
C ILE A 33 1.19 9.36 -5.92
N GLY A 34 0.73 8.15 -6.25
CA GLY A 34 -0.35 7.51 -5.52
C GLY A 34 0.03 7.14 -4.10
N LEU A 35 1.26 6.65 -3.89
CA LEU A 35 1.77 6.36 -2.55
C LEU A 35 2.01 7.63 -1.74
N ILE A 36 2.47 8.73 -2.36
CA ILE A 36 2.53 10.05 -1.72
C ILE A 36 1.13 10.47 -1.27
N ALA A 37 0.13 10.37 -2.16
CA ALA A 37 -1.24 10.77 -1.86
C ALA A 37 -1.81 9.97 -0.67
N GLU A 38 -1.60 8.65 -0.65
CA GLU A 38 -2.03 7.77 0.45
C GLU A 38 -1.34 8.15 1.76
N ALA A 39 -0.02 8.35 1.74
CA ALA A 39 0.75 8.75 2.90
C ALA A 39 0.31 10.11 3.46
N MET A 40 0.03 11.09 2.58
CA MET A 40 -0.47 12.39 2.98
C MET A 40 -1.84 12.27 3.68
N GLU A 41 -2.80 11.55 3.10
CA GLU A 41 -4.12 11.33 3.72
C GLU A 41 -4.04 10.58 5.06
N MET A 42 -3.15 9.59 5.19
CA MET A 42 -2.95 8.88 6.46
C MET A 42 -2.32 9.77 7.53
N MET A 43 -1.38 10.63 7.14
CA MET A 43 -0.72 11.56 8.04
C MET A 43 -1.65 12.70 8.49
N LEU A 44 -2.54 13.14 7.59
CA LEU A 44 -3.55 14.17 7.79
C LEU A 44 -4.50 13.85 8.96
N LEU A 45 -4.79 12.57 9.19
CA LEU A 45 -5.62 12.10 10.32
C LEU A 45 -5.09 12.59 11.68
N SER A 46 -3.77 12.73 11.81
CA SER A 46 -3.11 13.17 13.04
C SER A 46 -3.24 14.68 13.31
N PHE A 47 -3.66 15.48 12.31
CA PHE A 47 -3.78 16.93 12.43
C PHE A 47 -5.24 17.40 12.50
N VAL A 48 -6.13 16.72 11.77
CA VAL A 48 -7.53 17.14 11.61
C VAL A 48 -8.32 16.97 12.90
N GLY A 49 -8.16 15.83 13.59
CA GLY A 49 -8.91 15.52 14.83
C GLY A 49 -8.82 16.64 15.87
N PRO A 50 -7.61 16.98 16.36
CA PRO A 50 -7.45 17.98 17.40
C PRO A 50 -7.91 19.38 16.97
N SER A 51 -7.72 19.71 15.70
CA SER A 51 -8.08 21.02 15.15
C SER A 51 -9.60 21.20 15.06
N VAL A 52 -10.31 20.16 14.62
CA VAL A 52 -11.77 20.15 14.54
C VAL A 52 -12.40 20.08 15.93
N GLN A 53 -11.77 19.35 16.88
CA GLN A 53 -12.21 19.30 18.27
C GLN A 53 -12.25 20.70 18.90
N LEU A 54 -11.21 21.51 18.68
CA LEU A 54 -11.14 22.87 19.19
C LEU A 54 -12.20 23.79 18.57
N GLU A 55 -12.43 23.70 17.26
CA GLU A 55 -13.39 24.56 16.55
C GLU A 55 -14.84 24.23 16.91
N TRP A 56 -15.19 22.93 16.91
CA TRP A 56 -16.58 22.47 17.11
C TRP A 56 -16.86 22.01 18.54
N LYS A 57 -15.92 22.18 19.46
CA LYS A 57 -16.01 21.78 20.88
C LYS A 57 -16.46 20.32 21.04
N LEU A 58 -15.85 19.44 20.26
CA LEU A 58 -16.19 18.02 20.24
C LEU A 58 -15.71 17.30 21.50
N THR A 59 -16.38 16.21 21.86
CA THR A 59 -15.88 15.29 22.89
C THR A 59 -14.69 14.48 22.36
N ALA A 60 -13.83 13.96 23.26
CA ALA A 60 -12.72 13.09 22.88
C ALA A 60 -13.18 11.83 22.10
N HIS A 61 -14.37 11.32 22.39
CA HIS A 61 -14.97 10.23 21.63
C HIS A 61 -15.33 10.64 20.20
N GLN A 62 -15.88 11.83 20.00
CA GLN A 62 -16.21 12.33 18.66
C GLN A 62 -14.95 12.60 17.83
N GLU A 63 -13.92 13.17 18.44
CA GLU A 63 -12.62 13.35 17.78
C GLU A 63 -12.04 12.02 17.27
N SER A 64 -11.96 11.01 18.13
CA SER A 64 -11.39 9.71 17.76
C SER A 64 -12.22 8.95 16.71
N MET A 65 -13.53 9.22 16.64
CA MET A 65 -14.38 8.67 15.58
C MET A 65 -14.05 9.22 14.19
N ILE A 66 -13.55 10.47 14.08
CA ILE A 66 -13.15 11.06 12.78
C ILE A 66 -12.02 10.25 12.14
N THR A 67 -11.07 9.75 12.93
CA THR A 67 -9.96 8.93 12.43
C THR A 67 -10.38 7.46 12.30
N SER A 68 -11.13 6.93 13.27
CA SER A 68 -11.59 5.53 13.26
C SER A 68 -12.43 5.19 12.05
N VAL A 69 -13.31 6.09 11.60
CA VAL A 69 -14.19 5.87 10.45
C VAL A 69 -13.40 5.70 9.14
N VAL A 70 -12.22 6.31 9.04
CA VAL A 70 -11.32 6.17 7.88
C VAL A 70 -10.75 4.76 7.82
N PHE A 71 -10.30 4.21 8.96
CA PHE A 71 -9.81 2.82 9.03
C PHE A 71 -10.91 1.79 8.74
N VAL A 72 -12.14 2.04 9.19
CA VAL A 72 -13.30 1.18 8.85
C VAL A 72 -13.58 1.25 7.34
N GLY A 73 -13.54 2.45 6.75
CA GLY A 73 -13.65 2.63 5.30
C GLY A 73 -12.55 1.88 4.56
N MET A 74 -11.30 1.99 5.01
CA MET A 74 -10.14 1.33 4.42
C MET A 74 -10.26 -0.20 4.44
N LEU A 75 -10.80 -0.79 5.51
CA LEU A 75 -11.08 -2.22 5.59
C LEU A 75 -12.08 -2.67 4.50
N ILE A 76 -13.18 -1.93 4.34
CA ILE A 76 -14.21 -2.20 3.32
C ILE A 76 -13.63 -1.99 1.92
N GLY A 77 -12.85 -0.93 1.73
CA GLY A 77 -12.20 -0.60 0.48
C GLY A 77 -11.19 -1.68 0.06
N ALA A 78 -10.32 -2.13 0.96
CA ALA A 78 -9.30 -3.12 0.65
C ALA A 78 -9.87 -4.43 0.11
N TYR A 79 -10.98 -4.90 0.69
CA TYR A 79 -11.69 -6.05 0.17
C TYR A 79 -12.33 -5.74 -1.19
N SER A 80 -13.07 -4.63 -1.28
CA SER A 80 -13.85 -4.27 -2.47
C SER A 80 -12.97 -4.03 -3.70
N TRP A 81 -11.89 -3.26 -3.55
CA TRP A 81 -10.97 -2.94 -4.64
C TRP A 81 -10.10 -4.11 -5.06
N GLY A 82 -9.78 -5.04 -4.15
CA GLY A 82 -9.16 -6.31 -4.52
C GLY A 82 -10.03 -7.10 -5.50
N VAL A 83 -11.33 -7.26 -5.18
CA VAL A 83 -12.30 -7.93 -6.05
C VAL A 83 -12.49 -7.21 -7.37
N VAL A 84 -12.59 -5.87 -7.34
CA VAL A 84 -12.74 -5.07 -8.58
C VAL A 84 -11.49 -5.19 -9.46
N SER A 85 -10.29 -5.09 -8.88
CA SER A 85 -9.01 -5.22 -9.59
C SER A 85 -8.86 -6.56 -10.31
N ASP A 86 -9.23 -7.65 -9.65
CA ASP A 86 -9.06 -9.00 -10.20
C ASP A 86 -10.12 -9.34 -11.26
N ASN A 87 -11.31 -8.74 -11.18
CA ASN A 87 -12.39 -9.00 -12.12
C ASN A 87 -12.37 -8.05 -13.32
N TYR A 88 -12.19 -6.75 -13.09
CA TYR A 88 -12.38 -5.69 -14.09
C TYR A 88 -11.07 -5.02 -14.53
N GLY A 89 -9.95 -5.33 -13.88
CA GLY A 89 -8.63 -4.78 -14.19
C GLY A 89 -8.12 -3.83 -13.12
N ARG A 90 -6.80 -3.80 -12.98
CA ARG A 90 -6.10 -2.97 -11.98
C ARG A 90 -6.35 -1.50 -12.26
N ARG A 91 -6.34 -1.14 -13.55
CA ARG A 91 -6.54 0.24 -14.03
C ARG A 91 -7.87 0.84 -13.61
N LYS A 92 -8.96 0.07 -13.66
CA LYS A 92 -10.28 0.55 -13.22
C LYS A 92 -10.35 0.65 -11.70
N GLY A 93 -9.74 -0.28 -10.98
CA GLY A 93 -9.67 -0.26 -9.52
C GLY A 93 -9.07 1.05 -8.98
N PHE A 94 -7.85 1.41 -9.41
CA PHE A 94 -7.23 2.63 -8.91
C PHE A 94 -7.84 3.93 -9.46
N PHE A 95 -8.59 3.88 -10.57
CA PHE A 95 -9.35 5.04 -11.06
C PHE A 95 -10.46 5.43 -10.09
N PHE A 96 -11.28 4.47 -9.68
CA PHE A 96 -12.38 4.72 -8.75
C PHE A 96 -11.86 5.11 -7.36
N THR A 97 -10.79 4.49 -6.90
CA THR A 97 -10.18 4.87 -5.61
C THR A 97 -9.66 6.31 -5.66
N ALA A 98 -8.98 6.71 -6.74
CA ALA A 98 -8.50 8.07 -6.92
C ALA A 98 -9.66 9.09 -6.97
N ILE A 99 -10.78 8.78 -7.62
CA ILE A 99 -11.99 9.63 -7.60
C ILE A 99 -12.53 9.78 -6.19
N MET A 100 -12.67 8.69 -5.45
CA MET A 100 -13.21 8.72 -4.10
C MET A 100 -12.31 9.50 -3.14
N THR A 101 -11.00 9.23 -3.17
CA THR A 101 -10.03 9.91 -2.30
C THR A 101 -9.92 11.39 -2.65
N SER A 102 -9.72 11.76 -3.92
CA SER A 102 -9.60 13.18 -4.32
C SER A 102 -10.90 13.96 -4.10
N GLY A 103 -12.02 13.41 -4.55
CA GLY A 103 -13.33 14.06 -4.47
C GLY A 103 -13.79 14.23 -3.03
N ALA A 104 -13.83 13.15 -2.24
CA ALA A 104 -14.25 13.24 -0.85
C ALA A 104 -13.22 13.94 0.04
N GLY A 105 -11.92 13.81 -0.26
CA GLY A 105 -10.85 14.53 0.43
C GLY A 105 -10.99 16.03 0.28
N PHE A 106 -11.18 16.51 -0.96
CA PHE A 106 -11.42 17.92 -1.25
C PHE A 106 -12.74 18.42 -0.68
N LEU A 107 -13.85 17.69 -0.87
CA LEU A 107 -15.16 18.09 -0.34
C LEU A 107 -15.18 18.20 1.19
N SER A 108 -14.33 17.42 1.88
CA SER A 108 -14.21 17.52 3.34
C SER A 108 -13.71 18.89 3.82
N SER A 109 -12.99 19.64 2.98
CA SER A 109 -12.60 21.03 3.29
C SER A 109 -13.81 21.97 3.42
N PHE A 110 -14.93 21.63 2.78
CA PHE A 110 -16.18 22.39 2.81
C PHE A 110 -17.20 21.80 3.80
N ALA A 111 -16.81 20.83 4.62
CA ALA A 111 -17.74 20.17 5.54
C ALA A 111 -18.37 21.19 6.52
N PRO A 112 -19.71 21.37 6.51
CA PRO A 112 -20.37 22.36 7.35
C PRO A 112 -20.56 21.89 8.80
N ASN A 113 -20.54 20.57 9.03
CA ASN A 113 -20.76 19.97 10.34
C ASN A 113 -20.01 18.64 10.49
N TYR A 114 -19.98 18.14 11.74
CA TYR A 114 -19.31 16.91 12.14
C TYR A 114 -19.77 15.67 11.35
N LEU A 115 -21.08 15.51 11.11
CA LEU A 115 -21.61 14.34 10.41
C LEU A 115 -21.19 14.33 8.93
N SER A 116 -21.24 15.47 8.27
CA SER A 116 -20.75 15.61 6.89
C SER A 116 -19.27 15.29 6.79
N LEU A 117 -18.45 15.79 7.73
CA LEU A 117 -17.02 15.47 7.78
C LEU A 117 -16.79 13.97 7.97
N MET A 118 -17.51 13.34 8.90
CA MET A 118 -17.39 11.90 9.18
C MET A 118 -17.78 11.04 7.98
N ALA A 119 -18.87 11.37 7.29
CA ALA A 119 -19.31 10.68 6.08
C ALA A 119 -18.29 10.81 4.93
N LEU A 120 -17.75 12.02 4.71
CA LEU A 120 -16.74 12.23 3.68
C LEU A 120 -15.42 11.52 4.01
N ARG A 121 -15.01 11.54 5.29
CA ARG A 121 -13.82 10.81 5.78
C ARG A 121 -13.97 9.30 5.62
N PHE A 122 -15.16 8.75 5.88
CA PHE A 122 -15.45 7.34 5.58
C PHE A 122 -15.21 7.01 4.10
N VAL A 123 -15.74 7.86 3.20
CA VAL A 123 -15.57 7.69 1.74
C VAL A 123 -14.10 7.79 1.33
N VAL A 124 -13.34 8.72 1.90
CA VAL A 124 -11.88 8.79 1.72
C VAL A 124 -11.22 7.48 2.14
N GLY A 125 -11.58 6.96 3.32
CA GLY A 125 -11.10 5.66 3.81
C GLY A 125 -11.38 4.52 2.84
N VAL A 126 -12.59 4.44 2.29
CA VAL A 126 -12.92 3.45 1.25
C VAL A 126 -12.01 3.59 0.04
N GLY A 127 -11.72 4.82 -0.41
CA GLY A 127 -10.75 5.07 -1.48
C GLY A 127 -9.32 4.62 -1.13
N LEU A 128 -8.83 4.96 0.06
CA LEU A 128 -7.48 4.58 0.54
C LEU A 128 -7.28 3.07 0.62
N GLY A 129 -8.34 2.28 0.86
CA GLY A 129 -8.27 0.82 0.81
C GLY A 129 -7.75 0.25 -0.52
N GLY A 130 -7.76 1.03 -1.61
CA GLY A 130 -7.21 0.64 -2.90
C GLY A 130 -5.68 0.71 -3.03
N GLY A 131 -4.96 1.25 -2.04
CA GLY A 131 -3.49 1.40 -2.06
C GLY A 131 -2.72 0.13 -2.46
N PRO A 132 -3.01 -1.05 -1.88
CA PRO A 132 -2.35 -2.30 -2.24
C PRO A 132 -2.50 -2.71 -3.72
N VAL A 133 -3.60 -2.32 -4.38
CA VAL A 133 -3.83 -2.59 -5.82
C VAL A 133 -2.85 -1.80 -6.68
N LEU A 134 -2.52 -0.57 -6.28
CA LEU A 134 -1.54 0.26 -7.01
C LEU A 134 -0.13 -0.33 -6.90
N GLY A 135 0.24 -0.81 -5.70
CA GLY A 135 1.52 -1.48 -5.48
C GLY A 135 1.64 -2.77 -6.29
N SER A 136 0.59 -3.60 -6.33
CA SER A 136 0.59 -4.82 -7.14
C SER A 136 0.67 -4.51 -8.64
N TRP A 137 -0.08 -3.51 -9.11
CA TRP A 137 -0.02 -3.05 -10.50
C TRP A 137 1.40 -2.62 -10.90
N PHE A 138 2.09 -1.83 -10.07
CA PHE A 138 3.47 -1.45 -10.33
C PHE A 138 4.40 -2.67 -10.47
N LEU A 139 4.32 -3.63 -9.53
CA LEU A 139 5.16 -4.82 -9.52
C LEU A 139 4.93 -5.75 -10.72
N GLU A 140 3.75 -5.69 -11.35
CA GLU A 140 3.45 -6.44 -12.58
C GLU A 140 4.23 -5.93 -13.80
N PHE A 141 4.82 -4.73 -13.76
CA PHE A 141 5.72 -4.20 -14.80
C PHE A 141 7.21 -4.30 -14.45
N VAL A 142 7.55 -4.79 -13.26
CA VAL A 142 8.94 -4.88 -12.79
C VAL A 142 9.48 -6.30 -13.00
N PRO A 143 10.70 -6.45 -13.59
CA PRO A 143 11.33 -7.76 -13.77
C PRO A 143 11.63 -8.46 -12.45
N ALA A 144 11.31 -9.75 -12.35
CA ALA A 144 11.40 -10.53 -11.10
C ALA A 144 12.71 -10.39 -10.30
N PRO A 145 13.90 -10.42 -10.92
CA PRO A 145 15.19 -10.36 -10.19
C PRO A 145 15.42 -9.03 -9.46
N THR A 146 14.84 -7.93 -9.96
CA THR A 146 15.06 -6.58 -9.42
C THR A 146 13.87 -6.04 -8.63
N ARG A 147 12.78 -6.82 -8.51
CA ARG A 147 11.54 -6.42 -7.81
C ARG A 147 11.77 -5.91 -6.40
N GLY A 148 12.64 -6.57 -5.62
CA GLY A 148 12.92 -6.19 -4.24
C GLY A 148 13.51 -4.78 -4.13
N THR A 149 14.51 -4.46 -4.95
CA THR A 149 15.16 -3.14 -4.98
C THR A 149 14.17 -2.04 -5.35
N TRP A 150 13.36 -2.27 -6.40
CA TRP A 150 12.38 -1.29 -6.85
C TRP A 150 11.19 -1.14 -5.90
N MET A 151 10.84 -2.18 -5.15
CA MET A 151 9.85 -2.09 -4.07
C MET A 151 10.33 -1.18 -2.94
N VAL A 152 11.61 -1.23 -2.57
CA VAL A 152 12.19 -0.31 -1.55
C VAL A 152 12.14 1.14 -2.04
N ILE A 153 12.51 1.38 -3.30
CA ILE A 153 12.42 2.72 -3.91
C ILE A 153 10.96 3.20 -3.95
N PHE A 154 10.03 2.33 -4.32
CA PHE A 154 8.60 2.63 -4.30
C PHE A 154 8.13 3.00 -2.89
N SER A 155 8.51 2.25 -1.86
CA SER A 155 8.18 2.56 -0.46
C SER A 155 8.72 3.92 0.02
N ALA A 156 9.83 4.43 -0.53
CA ALA A 156 10.37 5.73 -0.15
C ALA A 156 9.41 6.89 -0.48
N PHE A 157 8.53 6.73 -1.46
CA PHE A 157 7.49 7.73 -1.77
C PHE A 157 6.51 7.93 -0.62
N TRP A 158 6.29 6.91 0.23
CA TRP A 158 5.50 7.05 1.45
C TRP A 158 6.09 8.10 2.38
N THR A 159 7.40 8.00 2.65
CA THR A 159 8.12 8.95 3.50
C THR A 159 8.15 10.36 2.90
N VAL A 160 8.23 10.47 1.57
CA VAL A 160 8.08 11.76 0.90
C VAL A 160 6.70 12.36 1.21
N GLY A 161 5.63 11.57 1.13
CA GLY A 161 4.28 12.01 1.45
C GLY A 161 4.09 12.43 2.91
N THR A 162 4.62 11.67 3.88
CA THR A 162 4.52 12.04 5.31
C THR A 162 5.26 13.34 5.62
N ILE A 163 6.44 13.55 5.03
CA ILE A 163 7.22 14.79 5.17
C ILE A 163 6.50 15.96 4.48
N LEU A 164 5.95 15.77 3.28
CA LEU A 164 5.19 16.80 2.55
C LEU A 164 3.97 17.24 3.36
N GLU A 165 3.18 16.30 3.88
CA GLU A 165 2.00 16.61 4.69
C GLU A 165 2.37 17.32 6.00
N ALA A 166 3.41 16.85 6.70
CA ALA A 166 3.87 17.53 7.92
C ALA A 166 4.38 18.95 7.65
N SER A 167 5.07 19.17 6.52
CA SER A 167 5.53 20.49 6.08
C SER A 167 4.35 21.41 5.76
N LEU A 168 3.36 20.87 5.04
CA LEU A 168 2.14 21.58 4.67
C LEU A 168 1.34 21.96 5.92
N ALA A 169 1.17 21.04 6.87
CA ALA A 169 0.52 21.30 8.14
C ALA A 169 1.24 22.41 8.91
N TRP A 170 2.57 22.39 8.99
CA TRP A 170 3.34 23.45 9.65
C TRP A 170 3.14 24.82 9.00
N ALA A 171 3.07 24.90 7.67
CA ALA A 171 2.91 26.16 6.95
C ALA A 171 1.47 26.70 6.95
N VAL A 172 0.48 25.81 6.81
CA VAL A 172 -0.91 26.15 6.51
C VAL A 172 -1.76 26.27 7.77
N MET A 173 -1.59 25.35 8.73
CA MET A 173 -2.47 25.26 9.90
C MET A 173 -2.52 26.54 10.73
N PRO A 174 -1.40 27.21 11.05
CA PRO A 174 -1.43 28.41 11.88
C PRO A 174 -2.15 29.61 11.23
N LYS A 175 -2.19 29.67 9.89
CA LYS A 175 -2.69 30.83 9.14
C LYS A 175 -4.08 30.62 8.54
N PHE A 176 -4.35 29.42 8.04
CA PHE A 176 -5.52 29.13 7.22
C PHE A 176 -6.38 27.97 7.76
N GLY A 177 -5.91 27.26 8.79
CA GLY A 177 -6.63 26.20 9.46
C GLY A 177 -6.76 24.90 8.67
N TRP A 178 -7.51 23.95 9.24
CA TRP A 178 -7.61 22.57 8.74
C TRP A 178 -8.33 22.46 7.41
N ARG A 179 -9.27 23.36 7.09
CA ARG A 179 -10.01 23.31 5.81
C ARG A 179 -9.08 23.46 4.61
N LEU A 180 -8.20 24.45 4.63
CA LEU A 180 -7.24 24.64 3.54
C LEU A 180 -6.22 23.49 3.49
N LEU A 181 -5.82 22.95 4.65
CA LEU A 181 -4.96 21.78 4.70
C LEU A 181 -5.60 20.61 3.95
N LEU A 182 -6.85 20.24 4.27
CA LEU A 182 -7.59 19.18 3.56
C LEU A 182 -7.64 19.39 2.03
N ALA A 183 -7.91 20.63 1.61
CA ALA A 183 -7.98 20.95 0.19
C ALA A 183 -6.62 20.75 -0.50
N LEU A 184 -5.53 21.23 0.10
CA LEU A 184 -4.19 21.11 -0.46
C LEU A 184 -3.65 19.68 -0.41
N SER A 185 -3.95 18.91 0.65
CA SER A 185 -3.54 17.51 0.79
C SER A 185 -4.17 16.60 -0.26
N SER A 186 -5.33 16.98 -0.81
CA SER A 186 -5.99 16.23 -1.90
C SER A 186 -5.31 16.40 -3.28
N ALA A 187 -4.37 17.35 -3.43
CA ALA A 187 -3.79 17.71 -4.73
C ALA A 187 -3.05 16.54 -5.44
N PRO A 188 -2.23 15.71 -4.77
CA PRO A 188 -1.59 14.57 -5.42
C PRO A 188 -2.60 13.53 -5.93
N SER A 189 -3.74 13.34 -5.24
CA SER A 189 -4.81 12.46 -5.70
C SER A 189 -5.47 12.97 -6.99
N PHE A 190 -5.59 14.29 -7.18
CA PHE A 190 -6.05 14.87 -8.45
C PHE A 190 -5.02 14.69 -9.57
N LEU A 191 -3.73 14.75 -9.27
CA LEU A 191 -2.68 14.48 -10.27
C LEU A 191 -2.78 13.04 -10.81
N LEU A 192 -3.14 12.06 -9.98
CA LEU A 192 -3.41 10.69 -10.45
C LEU A 192 -4.54 10.65 -11.48
N LEU A 193 -5.63 11.37 -11.24
CA LEU A 193 -6.74 11.44 -12.19
C LEU A 193 -6.34 12.12 -13.49
N LEU A 194 -5.54 13.18 -13.41
CA LEU A 194 -5.05 13.90 -14.58
C LEU A 194 -4.20 12.99 -15.49
N PHE A 195 -3.33 12.17 -14.90
CA PHE A 195 -2.44 11.27 -15.65
C PHE A 195 -3.02 9.87 -15.88
N TYR A 196 -4.27 9.61 -15.49
CA TYR A 196 -4.94 8.32 -15.66
C TYR A 196 -4.93 7.82 -17.12
N ALA A 197 -5.12 8.71 -18.08
CA ALA A 197 -5.16 8.34 -19.50
C ALA A 197 -3.83 7.74 -19.99
N ALA A 198 -2.70 8.10 -19.38
CA ALA A 198 -1.38 7.58 -19.72
C ALA A 198 -1.11 6.18 -19.17
N THR A 199 -1.90 5.71 -18.19
CA THR A 199 -1.68 4.44 -17.52
C THR A 199 -2.14 3.25 -18.36
N PRO A 200 -1.26 2.26 -18.62
CA PRO A 200 -1.66 1.01 -19.25
C PRO A 200 -2.31 0.05 -18.24
N GLU A 201 -3.11 -0.87 -18.76
CA GLU A 201 -3.55 -2.04 -18.00
C GLU A 201 -2.40 -3.06 -17.89
N SER A 202 -2.44 -3.89 -16.85
CA SER A 202 -1.42 -4.92 -16.63
C SER A 202 -1.40 -5.98 -17.75
N PRO A 203 -0.23 -6.27 -18.35
CA PRO A 203 -0.08 -7.37 -19.30
C PRO A 203 -0.47 -8.72 -18.70
N ARG A 204 -0.13 -8.97 -17.42
CA ARG A 204 -0.48 -10.20 -16.71
C ARG A 204 -1.99 -10.34 -16.52
N PHE A 205 -2.67 -9.23 -16.20
CA PHE A 205 -4.14 -9.21 -16.12
C PHE A 205 -4.76 -9.58 -17.47
N LEU A 206 -4.31 -8.92 -18.53
CA LEU A 206 -4.85 -9.10 -19.89
C LEU A 206 -4.65 -10.55 -20.37
N CYS A 207 -3.48 -11.14 -20.15
CA CYS A 207 -3.24 -12.55 -20.45
C CYS A 207 -4.14 -13.51 -19.67
N THR A 208 -4.37 -13.24 -18.39
CA THR A 208 -5.25 -14.06 -17.55
C THR A 208 -6.72 -14.01 -18.01
N LYS A 209 -7.13 -12.90 -18.64
CA LYS A 209 -8.47 -12.70 -19.23
C LYS A 209 -8.57 -13.14 -20.69
N GLY A 210 -7.52 -13.74 -21.26
CA GLY A 210 -7.49 -14.15 -22.68
C GLY A 210 -7.34 -13.00 -23.68
N ARG A 211 -7.14 -11.76 -23.23
CA ARG A 211 -6.98 -10.56 -24.07
C ARG A 211 -5.53 -10.40 -24.53
N ILE A 212 -5.02 -11.39 -25.26
CA ILE A 212 -3.60 -11.49 -25.64
C ILE A 212 -3.16 -10.33 -26.55
N THR A 213 -4.01 -9.89 -27.47
CA THR A 213 -3.70 -8.78 -28.39
C THR A 213 -3.39 -7.49 -27.65
N GLU A 214 -4.23 -7.11 -26.69
CA GLU A 214 -4.00 -5.93 -25.85
C GLU A 214 -2.77 -6.08 -24.95
N ALA A 215 -2.49 -7.30 -24.46
CA ALA A 215 -1.29 -7.55 -23.68
C ALA A 215 -0.02 -7.29 -24.53
N VAL A 216 -0.02 -7.76 -25.79
CA VAL A 216 1.07 -7.51 -26.75
C VAL A 216 1.21 -6.02 -27.03
N GLU A 217 0.13 -5.27 -27.23
CA GLU A 217 0.19 -3.81 -27.44
C GLU A 217 0.86 -3.07 -26.27
N VAL A 218 0.56 -3.46 -25.03
CA VAL A 218 1.21 -2.87 -23.85
C VAL A 218 2.70 -3.23 -23.79
N LEU A 219 3.05 -4.49 -24.07
CA LEU A 219 4.44 -4.95 -24.10
C LEU A 219 5.23 -4.27 -25.24
N GLU A 220 4.64 -4.07 -26.41
CA GLU A 220 5.24 -3.34 -27.52
C GLU A 220 5.46 -1.86 -27.16
N LYS A 221 4.48 -1.21 -26.52
CA LYS A 221 4.63 0.16 -26.04
C LYS A 221 5.79 0.28 -25.04
N MET A 222 5.92 -0.70 -24.13
CA MET A 222 7.03 -0.79 -23.20
C MET A 222 8.37 -0.96 -23.91
N ALA A 223 8.47 -1.91 -24.84
CA ALA A 223 9.66 -2.21 -25.62
C ALA A 223 10.12 -0.99 -26.45
N ARG A 224 9.18 -0.31 -27.12
CA ARG A 224 9.44 0.94 -27.86
C ARG A 224 9.99 2.05 -26.96
N LEU A 225 9.39 2.27 -25.79
CA LEU A 225 9.86 3.31 -24.86
C LEU A 225 11.21 2.99 -24.20
N ASN A 226 11.52 1.70 -24.04
CA ASN A 226 12.80 1.25 -23.52
C ASN A 226 13.88 1.11 -24.61
N ASN A 227 13.55 1.29 -25.89
CA ASN A 227 14.41 1.02 -27.05
C ASN A 227 14.96 -0.41 -27.06
N VAL A 228 14.12 -1.39 -26.70
CA VAL A 228 14.46 -2.82 -26.69
C VAL A 228 13.51 -3.57 -27.62
N GLN A 229 13.96 -4.72 -28.15
CA GLN A 229 13.10 -5.61 -28.94
C GLN A 229 12.50 -6.69 -28.05
N LEU A 230 11.23 -7.02 -28.28
CA LEU A 230 10.58 -8.14 -27.60
C LEU A 230 11.16 -9.48 -28.09
N PRO A 231 11.08 -10.55 -27.27
CA PRO A 231 11.45 -11.89 -27.70
C PRO A 231 10.68 -12.29 -28.96
N ALA A 232 11.34 -13.01 -29.87
CA ALA A 232 10.68 -13.57 -31.04
C ALA A 232 9.68 -14.65 -30.59
N GLY A 233 8.44 -14.55 -31.07
CA GLY A 233 7.44 -15.59 -30.81
C GLY A 233 6.02 -15.10 -30.56
N ARG A 234 5.14 -16.04 -30.19
CA ARG A 234 3.78 -15.77 -29.75
C ARG A 234 3.71 -15.68 -28.22
N LEU A 235 3.05 -14.64 -27.72
CA LEU A 235 2.77 -14.49 -26.28
C LEU A 235 1.78 -15.57 -25.82
N VAL A 236 2.17 -16.36 -24.82
CA VAL A 236 1.32 -17.40 -24.22
C VAL A 236 1.09 -17.10 -22.74
N SER A 237 -0.12 -17.38 -22.27
CA SER A 237 -0.47 -17.32 -20.84
C SER A 237 -0.03 -18.60 -20.13
N GLU A 238 0.54 -18.51 -18.93
CA GLU A 238 0.92 -19.71 -18.12
C GLU A 238 -0.24 -20.71 -17.97
N LYS A 239 -1.48 -20.20 -17.94
CA LYS A 239 -2.69 -21.02 -17.84
C LYS A 239 -2.96 -21.88 -19.09
N ASN A 240 -2.53 -21.40 -20.26
CA ASN A 240 -2.64 -22.15 -21.51
C ASN A 240 -1.52 -23.19 -21.61
N ILE A 241 -0.35 -22.93 -21.02
CA ILE A 241 0.75 -23.91 -20.96
C ILE A 241 0.31 -25.12 -20.13
N GLU A 242 -0.32 -24.91 -18.96
CA GLU A 242 -0.86 -26.02 -18.15
C GLU A 242 -1.99 -26.78 -18.87
N LEU A 243 -2.85 -26.08 -19.64
CA LEU A 243 -3.93 -26.72 -20.40
C LEU A 243 -3.42 -27.47 -21.63
N ASP A 244 -2.42 -26.93 -22.34
CA ASP A 244 -1.79 -27.55 -23.51
C ASP A 244 -0.92 -28.75 -23.08
N GLU A 245 -0.17 -28.67 -21.97
CA GLU A 245 0.57 -29.80 -21.39
C GLU A 245 -0.37 -30.92 -20.92
N VAL A 246 -1.52 -30.57 -20.31
CA VAL A 246 -2.54 -31.56 -19.91
C VAL A 246 -3.26 -32.13 -21.12
N SER A 247 -3.50 -31.33 -22.17
CA SER A 247 -4.09 -31.80 -23.43
C SER A 247 -3.14 -32.71 -24.19
N GLU A 248 -1.86 -32.38 -24.34
CA GLU A 248 -0.85 -33.25 -24.96
C GLU A 248 -0.66 -34.54 -24.15
N SER A 249 -0.62 -34.45 -22.83
CA SER A 249 -0.53 -35.63 -21.95
C SER A 249 -1.79 -36.52 -22.03
N ALA A 250 -2.97 -35.92 -22.20
CA ALA A 250 -4.23 -36.65 -22.39
C ALA A 250 -4.33 -37.27 -23.80
N THR A 251 -3.78 -36.60 -24.82
CA THR A 251 -3.77 -37.08 -26.22
C THR A 251 -2.83 -38.28 -26.38
N LEU A 252 -1.78 -38.41 -25.56
CA LEU A 252 -0.91 -39.59 -25.52
C LEU A 252 -1.50 -40.77 -24.73
N LEU A 253 -2.63 -40.59 -24.03
CA LEU A 253 -3.21 -41.58 -23.12
C LEU A 253 -4.67 -41.97 -23.41
N THR A 254 -5.27 -41.56 -24.52
CA THR A 254 -6.67 -41.92 -24.83
C THR A 254 -6.85 -42.37 -26.28
N ASP A 255 -6.70 -43.67 -26.49
CA ASP A 255 -7.60 -44.43 -27.37
C ASP A 255 -8.62 -45.10 -26.42
N ASP A 256 -9.90 -45.02 -26.76
CA ASP A 256 -11.10 -45.42 -26.01
C ASP A 256 -11.72 -44.44 -24.98
N LYS A 257 -12.87 -43.88 -25.40
CA LYS A 257 -14.13 -43.57 -24.68
C LYS A 257 -14.00 -42.91 -23.30
N GLU A 258 -14.58 -41.73 -23.05
CA GLU A 258 -16.02 -41.46 -23.08
C GLU A 258 -16.21 -39.93 -23.00
N LYS A 259 -17.11 -39.38 -23.81
CA LYS A 259 -17.50 -37.96 -23.77
C LYS A 259 -18.28 -37.72 -22.48
N ASP A 260 -17.68 -37.00 -21.53
CA ASP A 260 -18.43 -36.37 -20.45
C ASP A 260 -18.29 -34.85 -20.53
N ASP A 261 -19.44 -34.19 -20.60
CA ASP A 261 -19.65 -32.76 -20.76
C ASP A 261 -18.99 -31.95 -19.64
N ILE A 262 -17.85 -31.31 -19.92
CA ILE A 262 -17.40 -30.17 -19.12
C ILE A 262 -18.11 -28.93 -19.67
N LYS A 263 -19.27 -28.62 -19.08
CA LYS A 263 -19.90 -27.32 -19.26
C LYS A 263 -19.04 -26.26 -18.58
N ASP A 264 -18.53 -25.35 -19.39
CA ASP A 264 -17.97 -24.07 -18.99
C ASP A 264 -19.01 -23.29 -18.17
N ASP A 265 -18.80 -23.20 -16.86
CA ASP A 265 -19.58 -22.32 -15.99
C ASP A 265 -18.97 -20.91 -16.04
N GLU A 266 -19.12 -20.27 -17.21
CA GLU A 266 -19.03 -18.82 -17.36
C GLU A 266 -20.22 -18.18 -16.63
N GLY A 267 -20.04 -17.85 -15.35
CA GLY A 267 -20.94 -16.93 -14.68
C GLY A 267 -21.11 -17.15 -13.19
N SER A 268 -20.28 -16.50 -12.38
CA SER A 268 -20.79 -15.92 -11.13
C SER A 268 -19.82 -14.93 -10.51
N ASN A 269 -20.37 -13.80 -10.06
CA ASN A 269 -19.78 -12.71 -9.29
C ASN A 269 -19.19 -13.13 -7.92
N PHE A 270 -18.75 -14.38 -7.75
CA PHE A 270 -18.38 -15.00 -6.47
C PHE A 270 -16.91 -15.46 -6.39
N GLY A 271 -16.06 -15.01 -7.31
CA GLY A 271 -14.62 -15.33 -7.32
C GLY A 271 -13.86 -14.82 -6.08
N GLY A 272 -14.26 -13.68 -5.51
CA GLY A 272 -13.60 -13.10 -4.32
C GLY A 272 -13.71 -13.99 -3.08
N PHE A 273 -14.91 -14.51 -2.78
CA PHE A 273 -15.13 -15.39 -1.64
C PHE A 273 -14.46 -16.76 -1.79
N LYS A 274 -14.44 -17.33 -3.00
CA LYS A 274 -13.69 -18.57 -3.28
C LYS A 274 -12.17 -18.39 -3.07
N SER A 275 -11.62 -17.24 -3.47
CA SER A 275 -10.19 -16.91 -3.24
C SER A 275 -9.87 -16.75 -1.75
N VAL A 276 -10.70 -16.05 -0.98
CA VAL A 276 -10.52 -15.92 0.48
C VAL A 276 -10.66 -17.29 1.17
N SER A 277 -11.62 -18.10 0.74
CA SER A 277 -11.80 -19.47 1.23
C SER A 277 -10.58 -20.35 0.95
N LYS A 278 -9.93 -20.19 -0.22
CA LYS A 278 -8.70 -20.90 -0.57
C LYS A 278 -7.52 -20.53 0.34
N LEU A 279 -7.41 -19.26 0.75
CA LEU A 279 -6.40 -18.79 1.72
C LEU A 279 -6.63 -19.38 3.12
N LEU A 280 -7.89 -19.62 3.50
CA LEU A 280 -8.28 -20.27 4.74
C LEU A 280 -8.22 -21.81 4.67
N SER A 281 -7.65 -22.38 3.61
CA SER A 281 -7.43 -23.83 3.56
C SER A 281 -6.48 -24.28 4.68
N PRO A 282 -6.65 -25.48 5.25
CA PRO A 282 -5.85 -25.95 6.40
C PRO A 282 -4.34 -25.98 6.11
N LYS A 283 -3.94 -26.07 4.84
CA LYS A 283 -2.54 -26.00 4.39
C LYS A 283 -1.92 -24.60 4.51
N LEU A 284 -2.72 -23.54 4.36
CA LEU A 284 -2.25 -22.15 4.30
C LEU A 284 -2.70 -21.29 5.51
N MET A 285 -3.68 -21.76 6.29
CA MET A 285 -4.33 -21.00 7.37
C MET A 285 -3.33 -20.52 8.44
N ARG A 286 -2.40 -21.38 8.87
CA ARG A 286 -1.37 -21.00 9.86
C ARG A 286 -0.51 -19.84 9.38
N ALA A 287 -0.01 -19.93 8.14
CA ALA A 287 0.83 -18.89 7.55
C ALA A 287 0.05 -17.58 7.36
N THR A 288 -1.19 -17.68 6.88
CA THR A 288 -2.08 -16.53 6.65
C THR A 288 -2.39 -15.81 7.96
N LEU A 289 -2.76 -16.54 9.02
CA LEU A 289 -3.09 -15.96 10.32
C LEU A 289 -1.87 -15.31 10.99
N LEU A 290 -0.70 -15.95 10.92
CA LEU A 290 0.54 -15.36 11.40
C LEU A 290 0.90 -14.07 10.64
N LEU A 291 0.68 -14.06 9.32
CA LEU A 291 0.96 -12.89 8.50
C LEU A 291 -0.02 -11.75 8.81
N TRP A 292 -1.31 -12.04 8.97
CA TRP A 292 -2.31 -11.06 9.39
C TRP A 292 -2.00 -10.46 10.75
N MET A 293 -1.60 -11.29 11.72
CA MET A 293 -1.20 -10.80 13.04
C MET A 293 0.05 -9.91 12.96
N ALA A 294 1.03 -10.27 12.12
CA ALA A 294 2.23 -9.46 11.91
C ALA A 294 1.89 -8.09 11.27
N PHE A 295 1.06 -8.07 10.22
CA PHE A 295 0.59 -6.83 9.60
C PHE A 295 -0.23 -5.98 10.57
N PHE A 296 -1.15 -6.60 11.31
CA PHE A 296 -1.96 -5.91 12.31
C PHE A 296 -1.10 -5.25 13.37
N GLY A 297 -0.16 -5.98 13.98
CA GLY A 297 0.72 -5.42 15.02
C GLY A 297 1.60 -4.28 14.50
N ASN A 298 2.11 -4.40 13.27
CA ASN A 298 2.91 -3.36 12.62
C ASN A 298 2.08 -2.13 12.27
N ALA A 299 0.89 -2.30 11.69
CA ALA A 299 -0.02 -1.20 11.36
C ALA A 299 -0.52 -0.49 12.61
N PHE A 300 -0.97 -1.24 13.63
CA PHE A 300 -1.40 -0.70 14.91
C PHE A 300 -0.31 0.13 15.56
N SER A 301 0.93 -0.38 15.59
CA SER A 301 2.06 0.34 16.19
C SER A 301 2.48 1.55 15.36
N TYR A 302 2.56 1.44 14.03
CA TYR A 302 2.96 2.54 13.14
C TYR A 302 1.97 3.69 13.23
N TYR A 303 0.69 3.45 12.92
CA TYR A 303 -0.33 4.49 12.96
C TYR A 303 -0.60 4.98 14.38
N GLY A 304 -0.49 4.10 15.38
CA GLY A 304 -0.58 4.47 16.79
C GLY A 304 0.48 5.49 17.20
N ILE A 305 1.75 5.28 16.82
CA ILE A 305 2.84 6.24 17.08
C ILE A 305 2.62 7.56 16.34
N VAL A 306 2.15 7.51 15.09
CA VAL A 306 1.84 8.72 14.29
C VAL A 306 0.78 9.57 14.99
N LEU A 307 -0.36 8.97 15.38
CA LEU A 307 -1.44 9.67 16.08
C LEU A 307 -0.99 10.16 17.46
N LEU A 308 -0.28 9.31 18.21
CA LEU A 308 0.23 9.64 19.54
C LEU A 308 1.20 10.84 19.52
N THR A 309 2.01 10.98 18.46
CA THR A 309 2.94 12.10 18.29
C THR A 309 2.20 13.44 18.28
N SER A 310 1.06 13.50 17.59
CA SER A 310 0.23 14.70 17.53
C SER A 310 -0.46 15.00 18.86
N GLU A 311 -1.03 13.99 19.52
CA GLU A 311 -1.67 14.13 20.84
C GLU A 311 -0.70 14.64 21.92
N LEU A 312 0.48 14.01 22.02
CA LEU A 312 1.53 14.40 22.97
C LEU A 312 2.03 15.83 22.75
N SER A 313 2.02 16.29 21.50
CA SER A 313 2.52 17.60 21.13
C SER A 313 1.45 18.70 21.17
N ASN A 314 0.15 18.35 21.16
CA ASN A 314 -0.96 19.31 21.24
C ASN A 314 -1.17 19.88 22.66
N GLY A 315 -0.38 19.46 23.65
CA GLY A 315 -0.35 20.09 24.96
C GLY A 315 -1.38 19.57 25.98
N ASN A 316 -2.17 18.54 25.65
CA ASN A 316 -3.00 17.79 26.62
C ASN A 316 -2.14 16.86 27.51
N ARG A 317 -1.03 17.38 28.05
CA ARG A 317 -0.27 16.69 29.10
C ARG A 317 -1.13 16.76 30.37
N ILE A 318 -1.95 15.75 30.61
CA ILE A 318 -2.78 15.61 31.82
C ILE A 318 -1.94 15.80 33.11
N CYS A 319 -0.64 15.48 33.05
CA CYS A 319 0.31 15.60 34.15
C CYS A 319 1.00 16.98 34.31
N ALA A 320 0.82 17.94 33.38
CA ALA A 320 1.43 19.26 33.46
C ALA A 320 0.39 20.35 33.75
N LYS A 321 -0.28 20.26 34.90
CA LYS A 321 -1.02 21.41 35.44
C LYS A 321 -0.05 22.35 36.16
N GLN A 322 0.52 23.32 35.46
CA GLN A 322 0.87 24.68 35.91
C GLN A 322 1.75 25.37 34.87
N GLU A 323 1.16 26.23 34.03
CA GLU A 323 1.20 27.69 34.17
C GLU A 323 0.58 28.34 32.93
N VAL A 324 -0.15 29.41 33.19
CA VAL A 324 -0.80 30.28 32.21
C VAL A 324 0.28 31.10 31.53
N GLU A 325 0.57 30.82 30.25
CA GLU A 325 0.83 31.83 29.20
C GLU A 325 1.24 31.18 27.86
N SER A 326 0.74 31.77 26.76
CA SER A 326 1.04 31.50 25.34
C SER A 326 0.29 30.37 24.61
N VAL A 327 -1.01 30.59 24.37
CA VAL A 327 -1.84 29.88 23.37
C VAL A 327 -1.29 29.97 21.92
N HIS A 328 -0.21 30.71 21.68
CA HIS A 328 0.41 30.88 20.36
C HIS A 328 1.78 30.18 20.17
N SER A 329 2.43 29.69 21.23
CA SER A 329 3.77 29.07 21.11
C SER A 329 3.72 27.54 20.92
N ASN A 330 2.68 26.87 21.42
CA ASN A 330 2.56 25.42 21.41
C ASN A 330 2.20 24.80 20.05
N ASN A 331 1.44 25.49 19.19
CA ASN A 331 1.04 24.89 17.90
C ASN A 331 2.24 24.71 16.96
N SER A 332 3.26 25.57 17.04
CA SER A 332 4.47 25.40 16.24
C SER A 332 5.31 24.20 16.68
N SER A 333 5.20 23.74 17.93
CA SER A 333 5.96 22.57 18.40
C SER A 333 5.37 21.26 17.90
N LEU A 334 4.03 21.17 17.75
CA LEU A 334 3.34 20.00 17.19
C LEU A 334 3.80 19.67 15.78
N TYR A 335 3.58 20.59 14.84
CA TYR A 335 3.91 20.33 13.43
C TYR A 335 5.41 20.11 13.25
N LYS A 336 6.24 20.79 14.04
CA LYS A 336 7.69 20.61 14.06
C LYS A 336 8.11 19.22 14.56
N ASN A 337 7.51 18.71 15.63
CA ASN A 337 7.82 17.36 16.16
C ASN A 337 7.41 16.27 15.17
N VAL A 338 6.24 16.44 14.56
CA VAL A 338 5.72 15.52 13.55
C VAL A 338 6.59 15.55 12.28
N PHE A 339 7.02 16.74 11.84
CA PHE A 339 7.97 16.91 10.74
C PHE A 339 9.32 16.23 11.05
N ILE A 340 9.93 16.53 12.20
CA ILE A 340 11.23 15.94 12.60
C ILE A 340 11.14 14.41 12.71
N SER A 341 10.08 13.88 13.32
CA SER A 341 9.91 12.43 13.46
C SER A 341 9.67 11.73 12.13
N SER A 342 9.06 12.40 11.14
CA SER A 342 8.84 11.81 9.80
C SER A 342 10.15 11.54 9.06
N PHE A 343 11.21 12.34 9.29
CA PHE A 343 12.55 12.03 8.77
C PHE A 343 13.15 10.74 9.31
N ALA A 344 12.65 10.22 10.44
CA ALA A 344 13.15 8.97 11.02
C ALA A 344 12.84 7.75 10.14
N GLU A 345 11.87 7.86 9.23
CA GLU A 345 11.51 6.78 8.33
C GLU A 345 12.63 6.48 7.32
N ILE A 346 13.35 7.49 6.82
CA ILE A 346 14.46 7.34 5.87
C ILE A 346 15.57 6.43 6.45
N PRO A 347 16.22 6.77 7.58
CA PRO A 347 17.23 5.90 8.18
C PRO A 347 16.63 4.57 8.67
N GLY A 348 15.33 4.53 9.01
CA GLY A 348 14.62 3.30 9.35
C GLY A 348 14.61 2.29 8.19
N SER A 349 14.31 2.75 6.97
CA SER A 349 14.35 1.90 5.78
C SER A 349 15.75 1.36 5.50
N PHE A 350 16.81 2.18 5.63
CA PHE A 350 18.20 1.70 5.48
C PHE A 350 18.59 0.71 6.57
N LEU A 351 18.22 0.99 7.82
CA LEU A 351 18.46 0.09 8.95
C LEU A 351 17.80 -1.27 8.71
N SER A 352 16.60 -1.28 8.14
CA SER A 352 15.88 -2.52 7.84
C SER A 352 16.70 -3.45 6.92
N ALA A 353 17.31 -2.91 5.87
CA ALA A 353 18.14 -3.67 4.94
C ALA A 353 19.37 -4.26 5.65
N MET A 354 20.08 -3.44 6.45
CA MET A 354 21.28 -3.88 7.17
C MET A 354 21.00 -4.99 8.20
N VAL A 355 19.88 -4.90 8.92
CA VAL A 355 19.56 -5.84 10.00
C VAL A 355 19.02 -7.17 9.43
N VAL A 356 18.21 -7.12 8.37
CA VAL A 356 17.64 -8.32 7.74
C VAL A 356 18.72 -9.25 7.21
N ASP A 357 19.78 -8.71 6.61
CA ASP A 357 20.88 -9.51 6.06
C ASP A 357 21.72 -10.18 7.16
N ARG A 358 21.82 -9.55 8.34
CA ARG A 358 22.63 -10.07 9.46
C ARG A 358 21.88 -11.05 10.36
N PHE A 359 20.63 -10.75 10.73
CA PHE A 359 19.89 -11.48 11.76
C PHE A 359 18.72 -12.32 11.22
N GLY A 360 18.43 -12.20 9.93
CA GLY A 360 17.27 -12.84 9.31
C GLY A 360 15.96 -12.12 9.63
N ARG A 361 14.94 -12.36 8.80
CA ARG A 361 13.71 -11.53 8.75
C ARG A 361 12.93 -11.54 10.07
N LYS A 362 12.68 -12.73 10.65
CA LYS A 362 11.84 -12.88 11.86
C LYS A 362 12.45 -12.20 13.09
N LEU A 363 13.73 -12.44 13.34
CA LEU A 363 14.43 -11.87 14.50
C LEU A 363 14.58 -10.35 14.34
N SER A 364 14.82 -9.87 13.12
CA SER A 364 14.89 -8.44 12.81
C SER A 364 13.56 -7.71 13.06
N MET A 365 12.42 -8.30 12.66
CA MET A 365 11.11 -7.70 12.96
C MET A 365 10.85 -7.65 14.48
N ALA A 366 11.11 -8.75 15.19
CA ALA A 366 10.88 -8.81 16.63
C ALA A 366 11.78 -7.84 17.40
N SER A 367 13.07 -7.72 17.02
CA SER A 367 14.00 -6.80 17.66
C SER A 367 13.61 -5.34 17.44
N MET A 368 13.22 -4.95 16.22
CA MET A 368 12.79 -3.59 15.91
C MET A 368 11.51 -3.20 16.68
N LEU A 369 10.53 -4.10 16.77
CA LEU A 369 9.33 -3.86 17.58
C LEU A 369 9.66 -3.69 19.07
N PHE A 370 10.54 -4.54 19.61
CA PHE A 370 10.97 -4.43 21.01
C PHE A 370 11.72 -3.12 21.28
N THR A 371 12.67 -2.75 20.41
CA THR A 371 13.40 -1.48 20.52
C THR A 371 12.46 -0.28 20.40
N SER A 372 11.42 -0.35 19.57
CA SER A 372 10.39 0.68 19.51
C SER A 372 9.68 0.85 20.86
N CYS A 373 9.33 -0.24 21.54
CA CYS A 373 8.73 -0.18 22.89
C CYS A 373 9.69 0.46 23.91
N VAL A 374 10.99 0.18 23.83
CA VAL A 374 12.01 0.81 24.70
C VAL A 374 12.06 2.32 24.49
N PHE A 375 11.98 2.80 23.24
CA PHE A 375 11.94 4.24 22.96
C PHE A 375 10.64 4.93 23.40
N LEU A 376 9.53 4.19 23.48
CA LEU A 376 8.25 4.70 23.99
C LEU A 376 8.19 4.76 25.52
N PHE A 377 8.93 3.91 26.23
CA PHE A 377 8.89 3.84 27.70
C PHE A 377 9.17 5.18 28.41
N PRO A 378 10.16 6.00 28.01
CA PRO A 378 10.39 7.32 28.59
C PRO A 378 9.21 8.30 28.48
N LEU A 379 8.31 8.12 27.49
CA LEU A 379 7.16 9.00 27.25
C LEU A 379 6.06 8.87 28.31
N ILE A 380 6.11 7.82 29.14
CA ILE A 380 5.18 7.61 30.25
C ILE A 380 5.41 8.64 31.37
N PHE A 381 6.65 9.11 31.52
CA PHE A 381 7.05 10.04 32.56
C PHE A 381 7.11 11.48 32.02
N SER A 382 7.06 12.47 32.91
CA SER A 382 7.29 13.86 32.52
C SER A 382 8.75 14.05 32.11
N GLN A 383 8.99 14.48 30.88
CA GLN A 383 10.33 14.59 30.30
C GLN A 383 10.55 15.95 29.62
N THR A 384 11.82 16.26 29.34
CA THR A 384 12.20 17.42 28.55
C THR A 384 11.77 17.25 27.09
N ASP A 385 11.46 18.36 26.40
CA ASP A 385 11.04 18.33 25.00
C ASP A 385 12.10 17.74 24.06
N ILE A 386 13.38 17.75 24.46
CA ILE A 386 14.47 17.13 23.71
C ILE A 386 14.34 15.60 23.80
N LEU A 387 14.15 15.07 25.01
CA LEU A 387 14.02 13.62 25.20
C LEU A 387 12.76 13.08 24.53
N THR A 388 11.63 13.80 24.58
CA THR A 388 10.41 13.45 23.84
C THR A 388 10.68 13.35 22.34
N ARG A 389 11.39 14.32 21.75
CA ARG A 389 11.75 14.29 20.32
C ARG A 389 12.64 13.10 19.96
N ILE A 390 13.65 12.80 20.77
CA ILE A 390 14.55 11.66 20.54
C ILE A 390 13.79 10.33 20.65
N SER A 391 12.94 10.19 21.68
CA SER A 391 12.10 9.00 21.88
C SER A 391 11.14 8.76 20.71
N LEU A 392 10.43 9.80 20.26
CA LEU A 392 9.50 9.68 19.13
C LEU A 392 10.23 9.39 17.81
N PHE A 393 11.38 10.01 17.59
CA PHE A 393 12.22 9.74 16.43
C PHE A 393 12.72 8.29 16.43
N GLY A 394 13.25 7.81 17.56
CA GLY A 394 13.73 6.43 17.71
C GLY A 394 12.61 5.40 17.54
N ALA A 395 11.46 5.63 18.16
CA ALA A 395 10.29 4.76 17.99
C ALA A 395 9.84 4.71 16.53
N ARG A 396 9.73 5.86 15.87
CA ARG A 396 9.31 5.97 14.46
C ARG A 396 10.31 5.31 13.49
N LEU A 397 11.61 5.42 13.77
CA LEU A 397 12.67 4.74 13.04
C LEU A 397 12.51 3.23 13.11
N CYS A 398 12.40 2.69 14.33
CA CYS A 398 12.28 1.25 14.56
C CYS A 398 11.00 0.65 13.97
N ILE A 399 9.86 1.32 14.14
CA ILE A 399 8.60 0.80 13.60
C ILE A 399 8.55 0.87 12.07
N SER A 400 9.09 1.92 11.44
CA SER A 400 9.21 2.02 9.98
C SER A 400 10.11 0.91 9.41
N ALA A 401 11.23 0.63 10.11
CA ALA A 401 12.11 -0.49 9.76
C ALA A 401 11.34 -1.82 9.83
N SER A 402 10.62 -2.09 10.93
CA SER A 402 9.81 -3.30 11.08
C SER A 402 8.74 -3.43 9.98
N PHE A 403 8.05 -2.34 9.67
CA PHE A 403 7.01 -2.29 8.63
C PHE A 403 7.59 -2.68 7.27
N THR A 404 8.75 -2.12 6.90
CA THR A 404 9.46 -2.45 5.66
C THR A 404 9.81 -3.94 5.58
N ILE A 405 10.26 -4.55 6.67
CA ILE A 405 10.62 -5.97 6.71
C ILE A 405 9.39 -6.87 6.50
N VAL A 406 8.23 -6.51 7.07
CA VAL A 406 6.98 -7.27 6.88
C VAL A 406 6.57 -7.30 5.41
N TYR A 407 6.68 -6.18 4.69
CA TYR A 407 6.36 -6.11 3.26
C TYR A 407 7.29 -6.97 2.39
N ILE A 408 8.54 -7.15 2.79
CA ILE A 408 9.47 -8.06 2.11
C ILE A 408 9.16 -9.52 2.47
N TYR A 409 8.85 -9.79 3.75
CA TYR A 409 8.61 -11.13 4.27
C TYR A 409 7.33 -11.77 3.72
N ALA A 410 6.26 -10.99 3.55
CA ALA A 410 4.95 -11.46 3.09
C ALA A 410 4.99 -12.22 1.74
N PRO A 411 5.51 -11.63 0.64
CA PRO A 411 5.60 -12.33 -0.64
C PRO A 411 6.59 -13.50 -0.61
N GLU A 412 7.72 -13.40 0.12
CA GLU A 412 8.69 -14.50 0.27
C GLU A 412 8.04 -15.75 0.88
N GLN A 413 7.19 -15.59 1.89
CA GLN A 413 6.50 -16.72 2.53
C GLN A 413 5.48 -17.37 1.59
N ILE A 414 4.69 -16.56 0.89
CA ILE A 414 3.68 -17.07 -0.05
C ILE A 414 4.36 -17.83 -1.20
N LEU A 415 5.49 -17.33 -1.70
CA LEU A 415 6.25 -17.98 -2.76
C LEU A 415 6.84 -19.33 -2.30
N LYS A 416 7.37 -19.39 -1.07
CA LYS A 416 7.86 -20.65 -0.46
C LYS A 416 6.76 -21.68 -0.30
N LEU A 417 5.55 -21.26 0.08
CA LEU A 417 4.39 -22.15 0.22
C LEU A 417 3.90 -22.68 -1.14
N LYS A 418 4.00 -21.88 -2.21
CA LYS A 418 3.73 -22.35 -3.58
C LYS A 418 4.76 -23.36 -4.08
N GLN A 419 6.05 -23.12 -3.82
CA GLN A 419 7.14 -23.97 -4.30
C GLN A 419 7.29 -25.28 -3.51
N ASN A 420 6.92 -25.30 -2.23
CA ASN A 420 7.04 -26.49 -1.38
C ASN A 420 5.76 -26.73 -0.57
N PRO A 421 4.68 -27.23 -1.20
CA PRO A 421 3.40 -27.47 -0.53
C PRO A 421 3.47 -28.56 0.56
N VAL A 422 4.53 -29.37 0.58
CA VAL A 422 4.68 -30.55 1.46
C VAL A 422 5.34 -30.23 2.81
N ARG A 423 6.02 -29.08 2.96
CA ARG A 423 6.76 -28.75 4.19
C ARG A 423 5.94 -27.98 5.25
N GLY A 424 4.64 -27.78 5.02
CA GLY A 424 3.73 -27.09 5.95
C GLY A 424 3.25 -27.93 7.15
N THR A 425 3.69 -29.18 7.28
CA THR A 425 3.22 -30.16 8.27
C THR A 425 4.27 -30.62 9.29
N CYS A 426 5.40 -29.93 9.44
CA CYS A 426 6.32 -30.20 10.55
C CYS A 426 6.54 -28.95 11.41
#